data_AF-A0A918S8G6-F1
#
_entry.id   AF-A0A918S8G6-F1
#
_cell.length_a   1.000
_cell.length_b   1.000
_cell.length_c   1.000
_cell.angle_alpha   90.00
_cell.angle_beta   90.00
_cell.angle_gamma   90.00
#
_symmetry.space_group_name_H-M   'P 1'
#
loop_
_entity.id
_entity.type
_entity.pdbx_description
1 polymer ?
#
loop_
_entity_poly.entity_id
_entity_poly.type
_entity_poly.pdbx_seq_one_letter_code
_entity_poly.pdbx_strand_id
1 'polypeptide(L)'
;MFTFKSEFTLPGSGLNVSVDLQRLTGVEAGQTTLNKYNIDETFQANTRLTYSLKGFLEGLKFDFLWVYRENQNVVEAEKIFNKSNFNQFSFVTNFYF
;
A
#
# COMPACT_ATOMS: atom_id res chain seq x y z
N MET A 1 7.55 -11.61 -8.10
CA MET A 1 6.85 -10.78 -7.09
C MET A 1 7.84 -10.43 -6.00
N PHE A 2 8.01 -9.13 -5.73
CA PHE A 2 8.86 -8.64 -4.65
C PHE A 2 8.02 -7.80 -3.68
N THR A 3 8.29 -7.98 -2.39
CA THR A 3 7.66 -7.20 -1.33
C THR A 3 8.73 -6.80 -0.33
N PHE A 4 8.81 -5.52 -0.01
CA PHE A 4 9.69 -4.97 1.00
C PHE A 4 8.84 -4.30 2.07
N LYS A 5 9.08 -4.67 3.32
CA LYS A 5 8.36 -4.09 4.47
C LYS A 5 9.37 -3.57 5.47
N SER A 6 9.17 -2.34 5.90
CA SER A 6 9.93 -1.71 6.97
C SER A 6 8.96 -1.13 7.98
N GLU A 7 9.28 -1.32 9.25
CA GLU A 7 8.51 -0.80 10.37
C GLU A 7 9.47 -0.20 11.40
N PHE A 8 9.15 1.00 11.85
CA PHE A 8 9.89 1.72 12.86
C PHE A 8 8.93 2.19 13.94
N THR A 9 9.18 1.74 15.17
CA THR A 9 8.45 2.20 16.36
C THR A 9 9.35 3.10 17.17
N LEU A 10 8.93 4.34 17.43
CA LEU A 10 9.67 5.25 18.28
C LEU A 10 9.37 4.94 19.75
N PRO A 11 10.35 4.42 20.53
CA PRO A 11 10.11 4.00 21.90
C PRO A 11 9.57 5.15 22.76
N GLY A 12 8.64 4.84 23.66
CA GLY A 12 8.08 5.82 24.59
C GLY A 12 7.04 6.78 24.00
N SER A 13 7.06 7.05 22.69
CA SER A 13 6.17 8.05 22.07
C SER A 13 4.78 7.54 21.69
N GLY A 14 4.60 6.24 21.47
CA GLY A 14 3.37 5.68 20.88
C GLY A 14 3.26 5.87 19.36
N LEU A 15 4.31 6.39 18.72
CA LEU A 15 4.40 6.58 17.27
C LEU A 15 5.00 5.34 16.59
N ASN A 16 4.35 4.91 15.51
CA ASN A 16 4.79 3.85 14.63
C ASN A 16 4.69 4.32 13.18
N VAL A 17 5.73 4.03 12.40
CA VAL A 17 5.81 4.31 10.97
C VAL A 17 6.07 2.99 10.26
N SER A 18 5.28 2.68 9.24
CA SER A 18 5.55 1.54 8.37
C SER A 18 5.47 1.92 6.91
N VAL A 19 6.32 1.27 6.12
CA VAL A 19 6.40 1.40 4.67
C VAL A 19 6.39 -0.01 4.07
N ASP A 20 5.47 -0.24 3.13
CA ASP A 20 5.36 -1.49 2.37
C ASP A 20 5.45 -1.15 0.87
N LEU A 21 6.42 -1.75 0.18
CA LEU A 21 6.59 -1.65 -1.26
C LEU A 21 6.36 -3.00 -1.88
N GLN A 22 5.42 -3.08 -2.82
CA GLN A 22 5.11 -4.28 -3.55
C GLN A 22 5.28 -4.05 -5.05
N ARG A 23 5.95 -5.00 -5.71
CA ARG A 23 6.00 -5.07 -7.18
C ARG A 23 5.59 -6.46 -7.66
N LEU A 24 4.56 -6.48 -8.50
CA LEU A 24 4.14 -7.64 -9.26
C LEU A 24 4.69 -7.47 -10.68
N THR A 25 5.58 -8.37 -11.08
CA THR A 25 6.11 -8.46 -12.44
C THR A 25 5.34 -9.54 -13.19
N GLY A 26 5.04 -9.29 -14.46
CA GLY A 26 4.48 -10.28 -15.36
C GLY A 26 5.51 -11.34 -15.73
N VAL A 27 5.10 -12.33 -16.52
CA VAL A 27 5.99 -13.39 -17.01
C VAL A 27 6.85 -12.82 -18.16
N GLU A 28 8.17 -13.01 -18.10
CA GLU A 28 9.13 -12.51 -19.09
C GLU A 28 8.95 -13.12 -20.50
N ALA A 29 9.30 -12.35 -21.54
CA ALA A 29 9.18 -12.72 -22.94
C ALA A 29 10.04 -13.95 -23.30
N GLY A 30 9.38 -15.00 -23.77
CA GLY A 30 9.98 -16.29 -24.14
C GLY A 30 9.06 -17.49 -23.83
N GLN A 31 8.09 -17.30 -22.93
CA GLN A 31 7.00 -18.26 -22.70
C GLN A 31 5.69 -17.70 -23.26
N THR A 32 5.59 -17.68 -24.59
CA THR A 32 4.34 -17.42 -25.30
C THR A 32 3.39 -18.60 -25.14
N THR A 33 2.83 -18.73 -23.95
CA THR A 33 1.51 -19.33 -23.78
C THR A 33 0.68 -18.26 -23.12
N LEU A 34 -0.01 -17.49 -23.97
CA LEU A 34 -1.21 -16.70 -23.71
C LEU A 34 -1.50 -16.57 -22.21
N ASN A 35 -1.20 -15.41 -21.64
CA ASN A 35 -1.64 -15.04 -20.31
C ASN A 35 -3.17 -14.96 -20.31
N LYS A 36 -3.84 -16.12 -20.20
CA LYS A 36 -5.30 -16.28 -20.23
C LYS A 36 -5.99 -15.47 -19.12
N TYR A 37 -5.20 -14.92 -18.18
CA TYR A 37 -5.63 -14.21 -16.99
C TYR A 37 -5.10 -12.77 -16.87
N ASN A 38 -4.38 -12.24 -17.86
CA ASN A 38 -3.88 -10.86 -17.89
C ASN A 38 -3.33 -10.38 -16.53
N ILE A 39 -2.42 -11.16 -15.92
CA ILE A 39 -1.82 -10.81 -14.63
C ILE A 39 -1.11 -9.46 -14.77
N ASP A 40 -1.69 -8.43 -14.16
CA ASP A 40 -1.24 -7.06 -14.31
C ASP A 40 0.11 -6.82 -13.63
N GLU A 41 1.06 -6.23 -14.35
CA GLU A 41 2.28 -5.70 -13.74
C GLU A 41 1.90 -4.49 -12.91
N THR A 42 2.21 -4.48 -11.61
CA THR A 42 1.82 -3.37 -10.74
C THR A 42 2.89 -3.05 -9.73
N PHE A 43 2.99 -1.75 -9.41
CA PHE A 43 3.77 -1.24 -8.31
C PHE A 43 2.83 -0.59 -7.29
N GLN A 44 3.05 -0.86 -6.01
CA GLN A 44 2.30 -0.26 -4.93
C GLN A 44 3.23 0.13 -3.79
N ALA A 45 3.02 1.33 -3.26
CA ALA A 45 3.68 1.84 -2.07
C ALA A 45 2.62 2.23 -1.03
N ASN A 46 2.72 1.64 0.15
CA ASN A 46 1.88 1.97 1.30
C ASN A 46 2.76 2.60 2.37
N THR A 47 2.39 3.79 2.83
CA THR A 47 2.99 4.42 4.00
C THR A 47 1.93 4.56 5.07
N ARG A 48 2.19 4.05 6.27
CA ARG A 48 1.28 4.14 7.39
C ARG A 48 1.96 4.79 8.59
N LEU A 49 1.25 5.75 9.17
CA LEU A 49 1.62 6.43 10.40
C LEU A 49 0.55 6.12 11.44
N THR A 50 0.96 5.56 12.57
CA THR A 50 0.08 5.26 13.68
C THR A 50 0.56 5.99 14.91
N TYR A 51 -0.35 6.67 15.62
CA TYR A 51 -0.05 7.36 16.86
C TYR A 51 -1.06 6.99 17.94
N SER A 52 -0.57 6.42 19.03
CA SER A 52 -1.38 6.10 20.21
C SER A 52 -1.09 7.11 21.32
N LEU A 53 -2.12 7.84 21.76
CA LEU A 53 -2.02 8.76 22.88
C LEU A 53 -1.88 8.01 24.20
N LYS A 54 -1.21 8.67 25.16
CA LYS A 54 -0.96 8.17 26.52
C LYS A 54 -1.47 9.18 27.54
N GLY A 55 -1.73 8.73 28.77
CA GLY A 55 -2.18 9.59 29.87
C GLY A 55 -3.69 9.81 29.81
N PHE A 56 -4.15 11.06 29.94
CA PHE A 56 -5.58 11.37 30.04
C PHE A 56 -6.42 10.89 28.83
N LEU A 57 -5.80 10.79 27.65
CA LEU A 57 -6.43 10.32 26.42
C LEU A 57 -5.96 8.92 26.02
N GLU A 58 -5.50 8.13 26.99
CA GLU A 58 -5.20 6.72 26.76
C GLU A 58 -6.43 6.01 26.17
N GLY A 59 -6.19 5.23 25.12
CA GLY A 59 -7.24 4.64 24.28
C GLY A 59 -7.51 5.39 22.97
N LEU A 60 -7.12 6.66 22.83
CA LEU A 60 -7.22 7.40 21.56
C LEU A 60 -6.06 7.06 20.62
N LYS A 61 -6.39 6.63 19.40
CA LYS A 61 -5.45 6.24 18.36
C LYS A 61 -5.76 6.93 17.03
N PHE A 62 -4.75 7.49 16.41
CA PHE A 62 -4.81 8.02 15.06
C PHE A 62 -4.05 7.09 14.10
N ASP A 63 -4.66 6.82 12.96
CA ASP A 63 -4.12 5.97 11.90
C ASP A 63 -4.23 6.72 10.59
N PHE A 64 -3.09 7.00 9.98
CA PHE A 64 -2.99 7.59 8.67
C PHE A 64 -2.37 6.58 7.72
N LEU A 65 -3.03 6.31 6.60
CA LEU A 65 -2.55 5.44 5.55
C LEU A 65 -2.57 6.20 4.23
N TRP A 66 -1.42 6.23 3.58
CA TRP A 66 -1.26 6.67 2.21
C TRP A 66 -0.94 5.46 1.32
N VAL A 67 -1.71 5.29 0.24
CA VAL A 67 -1.50 4.24 -0.77
C VAL A 67 -1.30 4.90 -2.12
N TYR A 68 -0.15 4.62 -2.73
CA TYR A 68 0.12 4.90 -4.13
C TYR A 68 0.16 3.58 -4.90
N ARG A 69 -0.62 3.48 -5.98
CA ARG A 69 -0.60 2.32 -6.87
C ARG A 69 -0.53 2.74 -8.32
N GLU A 70 0.29 2.02 -9.07
CA GLU A 70 0.48 2.20 -10.50
C GLU A 70 0.47 0.84 -11.23
N ASN A 71 -0.26 0.75 -12.32
CA ASN A 71 -0.23 -0.35 -13.28
C ASN A 71 0.83 -0.07 -14.35
N GLN A 72 1.72 -1.03 -14.56
CA GLN A 72 2.86 -0.97 -15.47
C GLN A 72 2.57 -1.67 -16.82
N ASN A 73 1.35 -2.13 -17.08
CA ASN A 73 0.98 -2.72 -18.38
C ASN A 73 0.97 -1.68 -19.52
N VAL A 74 1.44 -2.11 -20.70
CA VAL A 74 1.62 -1.27 -21.90
C VAL A 74 0.48 -1.45 -22.93
N VAL A 75 -0.52 -2.31 -22.68
CA VAL A 75 -1.56 -2.65 -23.68
C VAL A 75 -2.85 -1.84 -23.48
N GLU A 76 -3.14 -0.98 -24.48
CA GLU A 76 -4.36 -0.22 -24.79
C GLU A 76 -5.17 0.42 -23.63
N ALA A 77 -5.05 1.75 -23.55
CA ALA A 77 -5.49 2.63 -22.48
C ALA A 77 -7.01 2.73 -22.22
N GLU A 78 -7.89 2.24 -23.11
CA GLU A 78 -9.33 2.51 -22.99
C GLU A 78 -10.11 1.50 -22.13
N LYS A 79 -9.59 0.30 -21.85
CA LYS A 79 -10.30 -0.73 -21.05
C LYS A 79 -9.81 -0.92 -19.62
N ILE A 80 -8.64 -0.36 -19.26
CA ILE A 80 -7.95 -0.64 -17.98
C ILE A 80 -7.97 0.57 -17.01
N PHE A 81 -8.47 1.72 -17.46
CA PHE A 81 -8.38 3.00 -16.74
C PHE A 81 -8.98 3.00 -15.32
N ASN A 82 -10.02 2.18 -15.07
CA ASN A 82 -10.76 2.21 -13.80
C ASN A 82 -10.26 1.24 -12.71
N LYS A 83 -9.19 0.47 -12.92
CA LYS A 83 -8.70 -0.51 -11.91
C LYS A 83 -7.23 -0.37 -11.51
N SER A 84 -6.53 0.65 -11.99
CA SER A 84 -5.08 0.53 -12.15
C SER A 84 -4.20 1.56 -11.43
N ASN A 85 -4.55 2.84 -11.49
CA ASN A 85 -3.72 3.90 -10.92
C ASN A 85 -4.54 4.68 -9.91
N PHE A 86 -4.08 4.73 -8.65
CA PHE A 86 -4.74 5.57 -7.67
C PHE A 86 -3.77 6.05 -6.59
N ASN A 87 -4.15 7.18 -6.01
CA ASN A 87 -3.51 7.76 -4.84
C ASN A 87 -4.61 7.96 -3.80
N GLN A 88 -4.54 7.21 -2.70
CA GLN A 88 -5.55 7.20 -1.66
C GLN A 88 -4.96 7.61 -0.32
N PHE A 89 -5.68 8.49 0.38
CA PHE A 89 -5.44 8.85 1.76
C PHE A 89 -6.59 8.35 2.62
N SER A 90 -6.26 7.64 3.69
CA SER A 90 -7.20 7.22 4.72
C SER A 90 -6.73 7.76 6.05
N PHE A 91 -7.64 8.41 6.78
CA PHE A 91 -7.39 8.86 8.14
C PHE A 91 -8.49 8.30 9.04
N VAL A 92 -8.09 7.59 10.09
CA VAL A 92 -9.00 6.94 11.03
C VAL A 92 -8.62 7.36 12.44
N THR A 93 -9.63 7.80 13.18
CA THR A 93 -9.54 8.07 14.61
C THR A 93 -10.33 7.00 15.33
N ASN A 94 -9.68 6.24 16.20
CA ASN A 94 -10.32 5.21 17.02
C ASN A 94 -10.14 5.54 18.50
N PHE A 95 -11.18 5.33 19.28
CA PHE A 95 -11.11 5.40 20.74
C PHE A 95 -11.48 4.04 21.32
N TYR A 96 -10.57 3.45 22.09
CA TYR A 96 -10.75 2.17 22.76
C TYR A 96 -11.01 2.44 24.26
N PHE A 97 -12.15 1.97 24.76
CA PHE A 97 -12.55 2.06 26.16
C PHE A 97 -12.04 0.86 26.97
#